data_AF-A0A836REN4-F1
#
_entry.id   AF-A0A836REN4-F1
#
_cell.length_a   1.000
_cell.length_b   1.000
_cell.length_c   1.000
_cell.angle_alpha   90.00
_cell.angle_beta   90.00
_cell.angle_gamma   90.00
#
_symmetry.space_group_name_H-M   'P 1'
#
loop_
_entity.id
_entity.type
_entity.pdbx_description
1 polymer ?
#
loop_
_entity_poly.entity_id
_entity_poly.type
_entity_poly.pdbx_seq_one_letter_code
_entity_poly.pdbx_strand_id
1 'polypeptide(L)'
;MAKQLLFEDRARIKLQAGIDKLADAVAVTMGPTGRNVIIEKSYGNPVVTKDGVTVSKEVELEDPFEHMGAKLVNEVASKTSDVAGDGTTTATVLARAIYQEGLRSLTLGANPAVVRRGIELPWEEHDWRGSSEEEADGRVQAYLESDV
;
A
#
# COMPACT_ATOMS: atom_id res chain seq x y z
N MET A 1 -10.08 -4.69 -27.48
CA MET A 1 -9.32 -5.90 -27.08
C MET A 1 -10.16 -6.73 -26.12
N ALA A 2 -9.94 -8.05 -26.09
CA ALA A 2 -10.59 -8.94 -25.11
C ALA A 2 -10.02 -8.69 -23.69
N LYS A 3 -10.84 -8.91 -22.66
CA LYS A 3 -10.42 -8.78 -21.26
C LYS A 3 -9.51 -9.95 -20.87
N GLN A 4 -8.40 -9.65 -20.20
CA GLN A 4 -7.55 -10.66 -19.57
C GLN A 4 -8.02 -10.92 -18.15
N LEU A 5 -7.99 -12.18 -17.72
CA LEU A 5 -8.38 -12.60 -16.39
C LEU A 5 -7.21 -13.28 -15.70
N LEU A 6 -6.91 -12.87 -14.47
CA LEU A 6 -5.84 -13.39 -13.65
C LEU A 6 -6.40 -13.66 -12.25
N PHE A 7 -6.00 -14.76 -11.63
CA PHE A 7 -6.58 -15.25 -10.40
C PHE A 7 -5.51 -15.63 -9.37
N GLU A 8 -5.95 -15.72 -8.12
CA GLU A 8 -5.20 -16.26 -6.98
C GLU A 8 -3.80 -15.64 -6.86
N ASP A 9 -2.78 -16.46 -6.62
CA ASP A 9 -1.42 -16.01 -6.34
C ASP A 9 -0.79 -15.28 -7.53
N ARG A 10 -1.12 -15.68 -8.76
CA ARG A 10 -0.59 -15.00 -9.95
C ARG A 10 -1.06 -13.56 -10.01
N ALA A 11 -2.32 -13.30 -9.64
CA ALA A 11 -2.85 -11.94 -9.57
C ALA A 11 -2.20 -11.14 -8.43
N ARG A 12 -2.06 -11.75 -7.25
CA ARG A 12 -1.46 -11.09 -6.07
C ARG A 12 0.00 -10.73 -6.29
N ILE A 13 0.80 -11.61 -6.88
CA ILE A 13 2.21 -11.35 -7.21
C ILE A 13 2.34 -10.18 -8.19
N LYS A 14 1.49 -10.13 -9.21
CA LYS A 14 1.49 -9.04 -10.20
C LYS A 14 1.08 -7.70 -9.56
N LEU A 15 0.05 -7.70 -8.73
CA LEU A 15 -0.34 -6.50 -7.98
C LEU A 15 0.79 -6.04 -7.05
N GLN A 16 1.40 -6.96 -6.30
CA GLN A 16 2.52 -6.65 -5.41
C GLN A 16 3.69 -6.02 -6.15
N ALA A 17 4.08 -6.57 -7.30
CA ALA A 17 5.17 -6.02 -8.10
C ALA A 17 4.89 -4.57 -8.56
N GLY A 18 3.64 -4.26 -8.87
CA GLY A 18 3.20 -2.90 -9.18
C GLY A 18 3.30 -1.94 -7.98
N ILE A 19 2.83 -2.40 -6.82
CA ILE A 19 2.91 -1.69 -5.54
C ILE A 19 4.37 -1.39 -5.18
N ASP A 20 5.25 -2.39 -5.27
CA ASP A 20 6.66 -2.27 -4.93
C ASP A 20 7.38 -1.27 -5.84
N LYS A 21 7.15 -1.34 -7.16
CA LYS A 21 7.74 -0.40 -8.13
C LYS A 21 7.38 1.06 -7.83
N LEU A 22 6.10 1.34 -7.56
CA LEU A 22 5.67 2.71 -7.23
C LEU A 22 6.22 3.15 -5.87
N ALA A 23 6.15 2.28 -4.87
CA ALA A 23 6.61 2.61 -3.53
C ALA A 23 8.12 2.84 -3.48
N ASP A 24 8.92 2.07 -4.20
CA ASP A 24 10.36 2.26 -4.30
C ASP A 24 10.71 3.60 -4.99
N ALA A 25 9.97 3.97 -6.03
CA ALA A 25 10.15 5.26 -6.72
C ALA A 25 9.81 6.46 -5.82
N VAL A 26 8.79 6.33 -4.96
CA VAL A 26 8.37 7.40 -4.04
C VAL A 26 9.24 7.44 -2.77
N ALA A 27 9.66 6.29 -2.25
CA ALA A 27 10.41 6.20 -1.00
C ALA A 27 11.77 6.92 -1.05
N VAL A 28 12.40 7.04 -2.23
CA VAL A 28 13.68 7.77 -2.35
C VAL A 28 13.57 9.25 -2.00
N THR A 29 12.38 9.84 -2.09
CA THR A 29 12.16 11.26 -1.78
C THR A 29 11.86 11.49 -0.30
N MET A 30 11.79 10.44 0.52
CA MET A 30 11.38 10.53 1.92
C MET A 30 12.42 11.28 2.79
N GLY A 31 11.91 12.18 3.63
CA GLY A 31 12.67 12.80 4.73
C GLY A 31 13.61 13.94 4.31
N PRO A 32 14.33 14.54 5.28
CA PRO A 32 15.20 15.69 5.04
C PRO A 32 16.39 15.36 4.12
N THR A 33 16.78 14.08 4.06
CA THR A 33 17.85 13.57 3.19
C THR A 33 17.30 12.89 1.93
N GLY A 34 16.04 13.14 1.58
CA GLY A 34 15.41 12.62 0.36
C GLY A 34 16.21 12.97 -0.89
N ARG A 35 16.34 12.01 -1.80
CA ARG A 35 17.03 12.15 -3.09
C ARG A 35 16.08 12.69 -4.14
N ASN A 36 16.67 13.28 -5.18
CA ASN A 36 15.90 13.76 -6.32
C ASN A 36 15.50 12.59 -7.23
N VAL A 37 14.28 12.66 -7.74
CA VAL A 37 13.80 11.82 -8.84
C VAL A 37 13.80 12.68 -10.11
N ILE A 38 14.28 12.09 -11.20
CA ILE A 38 14.29 12.71 -12.52
C ILE A 38 13.17 12.08 -13.34
N ILE A 39 12.28 12.92 -13.86
CA ILE A 39 11.10 12.53 -14.61
C ILE A 39 11.26 13.06 -16.04
N GLU A 40 11.17 12.15 -17.00
CA GLU A 40 11.16 12.50 -18.42
C GLU A 40 9.86 13.22 -18.77
N LYS A 41 9.96 14.24 -19.62
CA LYS A 41 8.80 14.88 -20.25
C LYS A 41 8.87 14.68 -21.74
N SER A 42 7.71 14.50 -22.38
CA SER A 42 7.63 14.30 -23.84
C SER A 42 8.18 15.49 -24.64
N TYR A 43 8.26 16.68 -24.04
CA TYR A 43 8.83 17.88 -24.64
C TYR A 43 9.57 18.72 -23.59
N GLY A 44 10.71 19.29 -23.98
CA GLY A 44 11.51 20.17 -23.14
C GLY A 44 12.50 19.44 -22.24
N ASN A 45 12.84 20.07 -21.10
CA ASN A 45 13.81 19.53 -20.15
C ASN A 45 13.14 18.57 -19.15
N PRO A 46 13.87 17.56 -18.65
CA PRO A 46 13.37 16.68 -17.59
C PRO A 46 13.06 17.46 -16.31
N VAL A 47 12.10 16.97 -15.54
CA VAL A 47 11.77 17.54 -14.23
C VAL A 47 12.56 16.82 -13.15
N VAL A 48 13.21 17.60 -12.30
CA VAL A 48 13.88 17.10 -11.10
C VAL A 48 13.03 17.47 -9.90
N THR A 49 12.55 16.48 -9.15
CA THR A 49 11.65 16.70 -8.01
C THR A 49 12.01 15.85 -6.80
N LYS A 50 11.62 16.32 -5.61
CA LYS A 50 11.58 15.55 -4.37
C LYS A 50 10.15 15.38 -3.83
N ASP A 51 9.15 15.77 -4.61
CA ASP A 51 7.76 15.60 -4.21
C ASP A 51 7.27 14.21 -4.59
N GLY A 52 6.98 13.40 -3.58
CA GLY A 52 6.48 12.03 -3.75
C GLY A 52 5.13 11.97 -4.49
N VAL A 53 4.28 13.01 -4.39
CA VAL A 53 2.98 13.05 -5.10
C VAL A 53 3.19 13.24 -6.59
N THR A 54 4.10 14.14 -6.96
CA THR A 54 4.49 14.33 -8.36
C THR A 54 5.10 13.05 -8.91
N VAL A 55 5.98 12.38 -8.16
CA VAL A 55 6.57 11.10 -8.59
C VAL A 55 5.51 10.02 -8.77
N SER A 56 4.58 9.85 -7.83
CA SER A 56 3.57 8.77 -7.89
C SER A 56 2.61 8.91 -9.08
N LYS A 57 2.32 10.15 -9.51
CA LYS A 57 1.44 10.43 -10.65
C LYS A 57 2.05 10.03 -11.99
N GLU A 58 3.36 10.13 -12.12
CA GLU A 58 4.12 9.88 -13.35
C GLU A 58 4.49 8.39 -13.52
N VAL A 59 4.24 7.55 -12.52
CA VAL A 59 4.48 6.10 -12.62
C VAL A 59 3.40 5.45 -13.48
N GLU A 60 3.80 5.00 -14.66
CA GLU A 60 3.03 4.11 -15.53
C GLU A 60 3.83 2.84 -15.82
N LEU A 61 3.14 1.70 -15.85
CA LEU A 61 3.75 0.38 -15.97
C LEU A 61 3.13 -0.32 -17.18
N GLU A 62 3.95 -1.02 -17.95
CA GLU A 62 3.53 -1.69 -19.19
C GLU A 62 2.56 -2.85 -18.92
N ASP A 63 2.79 -3.60 -17.84
CA ASP A 63 1.92 -4.70 -17.45
C ASP A 63 0.63 -4.14 -16.80
N PRO A 64 -0.57 -4.45 -17.34
CA PRO A 64 -1.81 -3.87 -16.83
C PRO A 64 -2.14 -4.25 -15.38
N PHE A 65 -1.72 -5.43 -14.92
CA PHE A 65 -1.98 -5.89 -13.56
C PHE A 65 -1.02 -5.22 -12.57
N GLU A 66 0.25 -5.07 -12.94
CA GLU A 66 1.20 -4.28 -12.15
C GLU A 66 0.78 -2.81 -12.10
N HIS A 67 0.36 -2.24 -13.25
CA HIS A 67 -0.13 -0.88 -13.31
C HIS A 67 -1.33 -0.65 -12.38
N MET A 68 -2.24 -1.62 -12.30
CA MET A 68 -3.36 -1.58 -11.37
C MET A 68 -2.89 -1.49 -9.91
N GLY A 69 -1.90 -2.31 -9.52
CA GLY A 69 -1.29 -2.27 -8.19
C GLY A 69 -0.68 -0.90 -7.87
N ALA A 70 0.05 -0.32 -8.81
CA ALA A 70 0.60 1.03 -8.66
C ALA A 70 -0.50 2.08 -8.47
N LYS A 71 -1.57 2.05 -9.29
CA LYS A 71 -2.66 3.03 -9.19
C LYS A 71 -3.41 2.95 -7.85
N LEU A 72 -3.58 1.77 -7.26
CA LEU A 72 -4.18 1.62 -5.94
C LEU A 72 -3.38 2.36 -4.86
N VAL A 73 -2.06 2.29 -4.88
CA VAL A 73 -1.21 2.98 -3.90
C VAL A 73 -1.11 4.47 -4.19
N ASN A 74 -1.16 4.87 -5.46
CA ASN A 74 -1.25 6.27 -5.83
C ASN A 74 -2.54 6.92 -5.29
N GLU A 75 -3.65 6.18 -5.26
CA GLU A 75 -4.90 6.66 -4.66
C GLU A 75 -4.74 6.93 -3.15
N VAL A 76 -4.02 6.05 -2.43
CA VAL A 76 -3.68 6.29 -1.02
C VAL A 76 -2.88 7.58 -0.86
N ALA A 77 -1.83 7.77 -1.66
CA ALA A 77 -1.01 8.98 -1.63
C ALA A 77 -1.81 10.25 -1.94
N SER A 78 -2.66 10.21 -2.97
CA SER A 78 -3.51 11.33 -3.35
C SER A 78 -4.49 11.68 -2.23
N LYS A 79 -5.14 10.67 -1.64
CA LYS A 79 -6.13 10.90 -0.58
C LYS A 79 -5.49 11.49 0.68
N THR A 80 -4.29 11.01 1.05
CA THR A 80 -3.52 11.60 2.14
C THR A 80 -3.16 13.06 1.86
N SER A 81 -2.76 13.38 0.63
CA SER A 81 -2.49 14.76 0.21
C SER A 81 -3.72 15.65 0.36
N ASP A 82 -4.90 15.16 -0.04
CA ASP A 82 -6.14 15.95 -0.01
C ASP A 82 -6.60 16.25 1.42
N VAL A 83 -6.36 15.33 2.36
CA VAL A 83 -6.79 15.46 3.76
C VAL A 83 -5.78 16.23 4.60
N ALA A 84 -4.49 15.91 4.47
CA ALA A 84 -3.44 16.40 5.36
C ALA A 84 -2.46 17.37 4.69
N GLY A 85 -2.35 17.36 3.35
CA GLY A 85 -1.38 18.19 2.61
C GLY A 85 0.09 17.75 2.73
N ASP A 86 0.38 16.72 3.52
CA ASP A 86 1.71 16.13 3.74
C ASP A 86 1.57 14.64 4.11
N GLY A 87 2.67 13.91 4.18
CA GLY A 87 2.71 12.51 4.62
C GLY A 87 2.39 11.51 3.53
N THR A 88 2.30 11.93 2.28
CA THR A 88 2.00 11.06 1.12
C THR A 88 3.03 9.96 0.94
N THR A 89 4.31 10.31 1.08
CA THR A 89 5.42 9.35 1.01
C THR A 89 5.35 8.35 2.17
N THR A 90 4.97 8.79 3.37
CA THR A 90 4.76 7.93 4.54
C THR A 90 3.59 6.97 4.30
N ALA A 91 2.46 7.49 3.80
CA ALA A 91 1.28 6.68 3.51
C ALA A 91 1.56 5.61 2.44
N THR A 92 2.32 5.94 1.39
CA THR A 92 2.76 4.98 0.37
C THR A 92 3.60 3.85 0.96
N VAL A 93 4.58 4.17 1.81
CA VAL A 93 5.44 3.15 2.44
C VAL A 93 4.67 2.27 3.43
N LEU A 94 3.76 2.86 4.20
CA LEU A 94 2.87 2.10 5.09
C LEU A 94 1.93 1.18 4.31
N ALA A 95 1.33 1.67 3.22
CA ALA A 95 0.47 0.87 2.36
C ALA A 95 1.20 -0.34 1.78
N ARG A 96 2.46 -0.16 1.31
CA ARG A 96 3.31 -1.27 0.87
C ARG A 96 3.52 -2.28 2.00
N ALA A 97 3.92 -1.81 3.18
CA ALA A 97 4.23 -2.70 4.31
C ALA A 97 3.02 -3.52 4.75
N ILE A 98 1.86 -2.88 4.90
CA ILE A 98 0.60 -3.55 5.27
C ILE A 98 0.20 -4.57 4.22
N TYR A 99 0.30 -4.21 2.93
CA TYR A 99 -0.04 -5.13 1.85
C TYR A 99 0.86 -6.37 1.82
N GLN A 100 2.17 -6.17 1.93
CA GLN A 100 3.15 -7.26 1.93
C GLN A 100 2.94 -8.21 3.13
N GLU A 101 2.70 -7.63 4.31
CA GLU A 101 2.43 -8.37 5.53
C GLU A 101 1.14 -9.20 5.43
N GLY A 102 0.06 -8.55 4.98
CA GLY A 102 -1.23 -9.20 4.78
C GLY A 102 -1.14 -10.32 3.75
N LEU A 103 -0.46 -10.10 2.63
CA LEU A 103 -0.26 -11.11 1.60
C LEU A 103 0.47 -12.34 2.14
N ARG A 104 1.50 -12.14 2.98
CA ARG A 104 2.22 -13.24 3.60
C ARG A 104 1.31 -14.07 4.52
N SER A 105 0.45 -13.43 5.32
CA SER A 105 -0.55 -14.13 6.13
C SER A 105 -1.54 -14.93 5.27
N LEU A 106 -1.97 -14.39 4.13
CA LEU A 106 -2.83 -15.12 3.18
C LEU A 106 -2.16 -16.36 2.60
N THR A 107 -0.87 -16.29 2.27
CA THR A 107 -0.12 -17.46 1.78
C THR A 107 -0.02 -18.59 2.80
N LEU A 108 -0.15 -18.27 4.09
CA LEU A 108 -0.19 -19.26 5.18
C LEU A 108 -1.60 -19.82 5.42
N GLY A 109 -2.60 -19.44 4.61
CA GLY A 109 -3.98 -19.92 4.72
C GLY A 109 -4.88 -19.07 5.62
N ALA A 110 -4.43 -17.88 6.04
CA ALA A 110 -5.27 -16.97 6.81
C ALA A 110 -6.47 -16.48 5.98
N ASN A 111 -7.60 -16.24 6.66
CA ASN A 111 -8.80 -15.71 6.02
C ASN A 111 -8.65 -14.21 5.73
N PRO A 112 -8.76 -13.74 4.46
CA PRO A 112 -8.62 -12.32 4.12
C PRO A 112 -9.58 -11.39 4.84
N ALA A 113 -10.82 -11.84 5.11
CA ALA A 113 -11.80 -11.02 5.79
C ALA A 113 -11.47 -10.82 7.27
N VAL A 114 -10.76 -11.76 7.89
CA VAL A 114 -10.29 -11.63 9.29
C VAL A 114 -9.06 -10.74 9.33
N VAL A 115 -8.09 -10.95 8.45
CA VAL A 115 -6.88 -10.10 8.35
C VAL A 115 -7.27 -8.64 8.11
N ARG A 116 -8.19 -8.37 7.19
CA ARG A 116 -8.69 -7.01 6.93
C ARG A 116 -9.32 -6.40 8.17
N ARG A 117 -10.21 -7.13 8.86
CA ARG A 117 -10.86 -6.63 10.08
C ARG A 117 -9.82 -6.31 11.17
N GLY A 118 -8.81 -7.16 11.33
CA GLY A 118 -7.69 -6.90 12.24
C GLY A 118 -6.91 -5.62 11.93
N ILE A 119 -6.77 -5.26 10.65
CA ILE A 119 -6.15 -4.00 10.22
C ILE A 119 -7.04 -2.78 10.48
N GLU A 120 -8.36 -2.95 10.36
CA GLU A 120 -9.37 -1.89 10.56
C GLU A 120 -9.67 -1.61 12.05
N LEU A 121 -9.27 -2.51 12.95
CA LEU A 121 -9.43 -2.31 14.40
C LEU A 121 -8.80 -1.00 14.86
N PRO A 122 -9.45 -0.25 15.78
CA PRO A 122 -8.89 0.96 16.34
C PRO A 122 -7.53 0.70 17.00
N TRP A 123 -6.54 1.55 16.69
CA TRP A 123 -5.19 1.49 17.26
C TRP A 123 -5.10 2.03 18.70
N GLU A 124 -6.24 2.24 19.39
CA GLU A 124 -6.24 2.88 20.71
C GLU A 124 -5.51 2.03 21.76
N GLU A 125 -4.46 2.64 22.31
CA GLU A 125 -3.73 2.32 23.55
C GLU A 125 -3.80 0.84 23.98
N HIS A 126 -3.26 -0.05 23.15
CA HIS A 126 -3.13 -1.46 23.49
C HIS A 126 -1.67 -1.90 23.39
N ASP A 127 -1.14 -2.29 24.55
CA ASP A 127 0.17 -2.91 24.69
C ASP A 127 0.15 -4.31 24.07
N TRP A 128 0.30 -4.36 22.75
CA TRP A 128 0.42 -5.60 21.98
C TRP A 128 1.58 -6.48 22.45
N ARG A 129 2.52 -5.93 23.23
CA ARG A 129 3.67 -6.68 23.76
C ARG A 129 3.30 -7.59 24.93
N GLY A 130 2.10 -7.48 25.47
CA GLY A 130 1.65 -8.23 26.65
C GLY A 130 0.46 -9.16 26.45
N SER A 131 -0.24 -9.10 25.32
CA SER A 131 -1.43 -9.93 25.07
C SER A 131 -1.07 -11.33 24.61
N SER A 132 -1.58 -12.34 25.29
CA SER A 132 -1.51 -13.73 24.86
C SER A 132 -2.31 -13.95 23.56
N GLU A 133 -1.96 -14.99 22.79
CA GLU A 133 -2.61 -15.33 21.51
C GLU A 133 -4.12 -15.57 21.67
N GLU A 134 -4.55 -16.15 22.80
CA GLU A 134 -5.97 -16.32 23.18
C GLU A 134 -6.70 -14.99 23.42
N GLU A 135 -6.05 -13.99 23.99
CA GLU A 135 -6.65 -12.67 24.22
C GLU A 135 -6.79 -11.89 22.92
N ALA A 136 -5.87 -12.06 21.98
CA ALA A 136 -5.98 -11.48 20.65
C ALA A 136 -7.13 -12.12 19.87
N ASP A 137 -7.22 -13.46 19.86
CA ASP A 137 -8.29 -14.20 19.17
C ASP A 137 -9.66 -13.92 19.78
N GLY A 138 -9.79 -13.90 21.10
CA GLY A 138 -11.04 -13.58 21.79
C GLY A 138 -11.54 -12.16 21.51
N ARG A 139 -10.64 -11.20 21.28
CA ARG A 139 -11.00 -9.81 20.94
C ARG A 139 -11.38 -9.65 19.47
N VAL A 140 -10.66 -10.31 18.57
CA VAL A 140 -11.08 -10.40 17.17
C VAL A 140 -12.48 -10.97 17.13
N GLN A 141 -12.72 -12.09 17.81
CA GLN A 141 -14.02 -12.75 17.91
C GLN A 141 -15.11 -11.80 18.47
N ALA A 142 -14.84 -11.10 19.57
CA ALA A 142 -15.79 -10.12 20.14
C ALA A 142 -16.11 -8.96 19.18
N TYR A 143 -15.13 -8.48 18.41
CA TYR A 143 -15.36 -7.47 17.38
C TYR A 143 -16.13 -8.03 16.17
N LEU A 144 -15.89 -9.29 15.79
CA LEU A 144 -16.68 -9.96 14.75
C LEU A 144 -18.15 -10.14 15.17
N GLU A 145 -18.41 -10.29 16.46
CA GLU A 145 -19.74 -10.50 17.04
C GLU A 145 -20.48 -9.18 17.33
N SER A 146 -19.77 -8.05 17.45
CA SER A 146 -20.39 -6.73 17.69
C SER A 146 -21.00 -6.07 16.45
N ASP A 147 -20.72 -6.59 15.25
CA ASP A 147 -21.31 -6.14 13.97
C ASP A 147 -22.57 -6.95 13.57
N VAL A 148 -23.29 -7.52 14.54
CA VAL A 148 -24.64 -8.12 14.39
C VAL A 148 -25.70 -7.28 15.10
#